data_AF-A0A4Y2R733-F1
#
_entry.id   AF-A0A4Y2R733-F1
#
_cell.length_a   1.000
_cell.length_b   1.000
_cell.length_c   1.000
_cell.angle_alpha   90.00
_cell.angle_beta   90.00
_cell.angle_gamma   90.00
#
_symmetry.space_group_name_H-M   'P 1'
#
loop_
_entity.id
_entity.type
_entity.pdbx_description
1 polymer ?
#
loop_
_entity_poly.entity_id
_entity_poly.type
_entity_poly.pdbx_seq_one_letter_code
_entity_poly.pdbx_strand_id
1 'polypeptide(L)'
;MPAPYSYVKRVCKEFLMNEWNSYWKNSTTGKRTKEILPSTNRDLLISNKYVIYLFTNHGPFPAYLCRFNILNNPDCLCGEHGDVDHYLTS
;
A
#
# COMPACT_ATOMS: atom_id res chain seq x y z
N MET A 1 6.02 -15.96 40.55
CA MET A 1 5.05 -16.56 39.61
C MET A 1 5.45 -16.16 38.20
N PRO A 2 5.58 -17.11 37.24
CA PRO A 2 5.86 -16.75 35.85
C PRO A 2 4.69 -15.96 35.25
N ALA A 3 5.00 -15.05 34.32
CA ALA A 3 3.98 -14.27 33.63
C ALA A 3 3.04 -15.18 32.82
N PRO A 4 1.72 -14.92 32.79
CA PRO A 4 0.79 -15.66 31.94
C PRO A 4 1.17 -15.55 30.46
N TYR A 5 1.00 -16.64 29.71
CA TYR A 5 1.27 -16.65 28.26
C TYR A 5 0.52 -15.55 27.50
N SER A 6 -0.74 -15.28 27.88
CA SER A 6 -1.56 -14.22 27.30
C SER A 6 -0.92 -12.84 27.45
N TYR A 7 -0.29 -12.56 28.59
CA TYR A 7 0.43 -11.32 28.84
C TYR A 7 1.66 -11.20 27.93
N VAL A 8 2.51 -12.23 27.90
CA VAL A 8 3.71 -12.25 27.04
C VAL A 8 3.32 -12.07 25.57
N LYS A 9 2.30 -12.80 25.11
CA LYS A 9 1.78 -12.69 23.74
C LYS A 9 1.30 -11.29 23.40
N ARG A 10 0.61 -10.61 24.32
CA ARG A 10 0.14 -9.22 24.12
C ARG A 10 1.32 -8.27 23.99
N VAL A 11 2.28 -8.33 24.92
CA VAL A 11 3.47 -7.47 24.91
C VAL A 11 4.29 -7.66 23.64
N CYS A 12 4.54 -8.91 23.22
CA CYS A 12 5.25 -9.17 21.97
C CYS A 12 4.52 -8.59 20.75
N LYS A 13 3.18 -8.69 20.71
CA LYS A 13 2.39 -8.10 19.62
C LYS A 13 2.49 -6.58 19.60
N GLU A 14 2.36 -5.93 20.75
CA GLU A 14 2.48 -4.48 20.88
C GLU A 14 3.86 -4.00 20.43
N PHE A 15 4.93 -4.68 20.85
CA PHE A 15 6.29 -4.39 20.43
C PHE A 15 6.47 -4.49 18.91
N LEU A 16 6.05 -5.62 18.31
CA LEU A 16 6.15 -5.82 16.86
C LEU A 16 5.34 -4.79 16.07
N MET A 17 4.15 -4.41 16.55
CA MET A 17 3.33 -3.40 15.89
C MET A 17 3.97 -2.01 15.95
N ASN A 18 4.61 -1.66 17.07
CA ASN A 18 5.31 -0.38 17.20
C ASN A 18 6.52 -0.31 16.27
N GLU A 19 7.33 -1.38 16.23
CA GLU A 19 8.45 -1.49 15.30
C GLU A 19 7.98 -1.38 13.85
N TRP A 20 6.97 -2.16 13.47
CA TRP A 20 6.44 -2.15 12.11
C TRP A 20 5.86 -0.80 11.70
N ASN A 21 5.13 -0.11 12.59
CA ASN A 21 4.67 1.25 12.33
C ASN A 21 5.81 2.26 12.21
N SER A 22 6.89 2.10 12.99
CA SER A 22 8.09 2.94 12.88
C SER A 22 8.76 2.76 11.51
N TYR A 23 8.97 1.51 11.07
CA TYR A 23 9.47 1.21 9.74
C TYR A 23 8.55 1.76 8.64
N TRP A 24 7.23 1.57 8.78
CA TRP A 24 6.26 2.09 7.82
C TRP A 24 6.35 3.61 7.72
N LYS A 25 6.37 4.33 8.84
CA LYS A 25 6.48 5.79 8.85
C LYS A 25 7.77 6.28 8.19
N ASN A 26 8.89 5.64 8.49
CA ASN A 26 10.22 6.06 8.03
C ASN A 26 10.61 5.55 6.63
N SER A 27 9.85 4.62 6.04
CA SER A 27 10.13 4.11 4.69
C SER A 27 10.04 5.23 3.64
N THR A 28 10.90 5.19 2.61
CA THR A 28 10.87 6.14 1.48
C THR A 28 9.94 5.69 0.35
N THR A 29 9.49 4.44 0.39
CA THR A 29 8.62 3.82 -0.62
C THR A 29 7.16 3.83 -0.20
N GLY A 30 6.24 3.67 -1.16
CA GLY A 30 4.81 3.51 -0.87
C GLY A 30 4.10 4.79 -0.44
N LYS A 31 4.58 5.97 -0.88
CA LYS A 31 4.01 7.28 -0.54
C LYS A 31 2.48 7.33 -0.69
N ARG A 32 1.95 6.92 -1.85
CA ARG A 32 0.50 6.87 -2.09
C ARG A 32 -0.23 5.97 -1.10
N THR A 33 0.29 4.77 -0.87
CA THR A 33 -0.30 3.84 0.10
C THR A 33 -0.30 4.43 1.50
N LYS A 34 0.69 5.26 1.88
CA LYS A 34 0.70 5.97 3.17
C LYS A 34 -0.30 7.12 3.24
N GLU A 35 -0.52 7.84 2.15
CA GLU A 35 -1.53 8.91 2.09
C GLU A 35 -2.93 8.34 2.37
N ILE A 36 -3.19 7.11 1.91
CA ILE A 36 -4.48 6.44 2.10
C ILE A 36 -4.51 5.62 3.40
N LEU A 37 -3.41 4.95 3.74
CA LEU A 37 -3.26 4.10 4.92
C LEU A 37 -2.02 4.53 5.74
N PRO A 38 -2.17 5.53 6.63
CA PRO A 38 -1.04 6.16 7.32
C PRO A 38 -0.40 5.27 8.38
N SER A 39 -1.12 4.27 8.88
CA SER A 39 -0.62 3.30 9.86
C SER A 39 -0.97 1.89 9.45
N THR A 40 -0.17 0.95 9.95
CA THR A 40 -0.36 -0.46 9.64
C THR A 40 -1.52 -0.98 10.48
N ASN A 41 -2.53 -1.51 9.80
CA ASN A 41 -3.72 -2.05 10.45
C ASN A 41 -3.79 -3.56 10.20
N ARG A 42 -3.76 -4.36 11.28
CA ARG A 42 -3.84 -5.82 11.20
C ARG A 42 -5.22 -6.35 10.82
N ASP A 43 -6.26 -5.54 10.99
CA ASP A 43 -7.64 -5.91 10.68
C ASP A 43 -7.97 -5.59 9.22
N LEU A 44 -7.19 -4.72 8.57
CA LEU A 44 -7.28 -4.44 7.15
C LEU A 44 -6.47 -5.46 6.34
N LEU A 45 -7.02 -6.68 6.24
CA LEU A 45 -6.54 -7.69 5.30
C LEU A 45 -7.17 -7.44 3.93
N ILE A 46 -6.53 -6.57 3.14
CA ILE A 46 -6.96 -6.30 1.77
C ILE A 46 -6.41 -7.40 0.87
N SER A 47 -7.27 -8.34 0.47
CA SER A 47 -6.95 -9.41 -0.48
C SER A 47 -7.47 -9.13 -1.90
N ASN A 48 -8.33 -8.12 -2.07
CA ASN A 48 -8.89 -7.77 -3.37
C ASN A 48 -7.83 -7.10 -4.25
N LYS A 49 -7.52 -7.74 -5.39
CA LYS A 49 -6.51 -7.26 -6.33
C LYS A 49 -6.76 -5.84 -6.86
N TYR A 50 -8.01 -5.46 -7.12
CA TYR A 50 -8.35 -4.15 -7.66
C TYR A 50 -8.17 -3.03 -6.62
N VAL A 51 -8.47 -3.34 -5.35
CA VAL A 51 -8.23 -2.42 -4.24
C VAL A 51 -6.72 -2.24 -4.02
N ILE A 52 -5.93 -3.31 -4.14
CA ILE A 52 -4.47 -3.21 -4.09
C ILE A 52 -3.95 -2.31 -5.21
N TYR A 53 -4.42 -2.49 -6.44
CA TYR A 53 -4.07 -1.66 -7.59
C TYR A 53 -4.32 -0.17 -7.32
N LEU A 54 -5.50 0.15 -6.78
CA LEU A 54 -5.88 1.50 -6.39
C LEU A 54 -4.92 2.12 -5.35
N PHE A 55 -4.66 1.40 -4.27
CA PHE A 55 -3.84 1.90 -3.15
C PHE A 55 -2.37 2.05 -3.48
N THR A 56 -1.88 1.29 -4.44
CA THR A 56 -0.46 1.27 -4.80
C THR A 56 -0.16 2.03 -6.09
N ASN A 57 -1.19 2.46 -6.84
CA ASN A 57 -1.06 2.90 -8.22
C ASN A 57 -0.38 1.84 -9.10
N HIS A 58 -0.66 0.57 -8.80
CA HIS A 58 -0.16 -0.58 -9.55
C HIS A 58 -1.29 -1.17 -10.38
N GLY A 59 -0.97 -2.00 -11.37
CA GLY A 59 -1.95 -2.76 -12.13
C GLY A 59 -1.90 -2.45 -13.62
N PRO A 60 -2.98 -2.71 -14.37
CA PRO A 60 -3.01 -2.56 -15.82
C PRO A 60 -3.19 -1.09 -16.26
N PHE A 61 -2.49 -0.17 -15.60
CA PHE A 61 -2.55 1.27 -15.90
C PHE A 61 -1.39 1.65 -16.83
N PRO A 62 -1.63 2.43 -17.91
CA PRO A 62 -0.58 2.82 -18.85
C PRO A 62 0.68 3.40 -18.17
N ALA A 63 0.51 4.32 -17.21
CA ALA A 63 1.61 4.92 -16.48
C ALA A 63 2.46 3.90 -15.71
N TYR A 64 1.79 2.94 -15.05
CA TYR A 64 2.46 1.87 -14.31
C TYR A 64 3.20 0.91 -15.24
N LEU A 65 2.55 0.48 -16.33
CA LEU A 65 3.15 -0.44 -17.31
C LEU A 65 4.33 0.20 -18.05
N CYS A 66 4.26 1.49 -18.34
CA CYS A 66 5.34 2.25 -18.96
C CYS A 66 6.60 2.29 -18.07
N ARG A 67 6.43 2.41 -16.75
CA ARG A 67 7.55 2.35 -15.79
C ARG A 67 8.34 1.04 -15.85
N PHE A 68 7.69 -0.06 -16.25
CA PHE A 68 8.32 -1.38 -16.41
C PHE A 68 8.72 -1.70 -17.85
N ASN A 69 8.68 -0.72 -18.75
CA ASN A 69 8.97 -0.89 -20.18
C ASN A 69 8.08 -1.94 -20.86
N ILE A 70 6.87 -2.17 -20.35
CA ILE A 70 5.86 -3.04 -20.99
C ILE A 70 5.10 -2.26 -22.06
N LEU A 71 4.86 -0.97 -21.80
CA LEU A 71 4.30 -0.01 -22.76
C LEU A 71 5.32 1.11 -23.00
N ASN A 72 5.20 1.76 -24.17
CA ASN A 72 6.05 2.87 -24.57
C ASN A 72 5.47 4.25 -24.24
N ASN A 73 4.20 4.31 -23.85
CA ASN A 73 3.47 5.55 -23.57
C ASN A 73 2.76 5.41 -22.20
N PRO A 74 2.97 6.35 -21.25
CA PRO A 74 2.27 6.36 -19.97
C PRO A 74 0.83 6.90 -20.05
N ASP A 75 0.41 7.44 -21.19
CA ASP A 75 -0.86 8.15 -21.34
C ASP A 75 -2.02 7.23 -21.71
N CYS A 76 -3.22 7.63 -21.32
CA CYS A 76 -4.49 7.03 -21.72
C CYS A 76 -4.83 7.40 -23.17
N LEU A 77 -5.78 6.67 -23.78
CA LEU A 77 -6.26 6.93 -25.14
C LEU A 77 -6.87 8.33 -25.32
N CYS A 78 -7.31 8.97 -24.23
CA CYS A 78 -7.81 10.34 -24.27
C CYS A 78 -6.69 11.40 -24.27
N GLY A 79 -5.43 11.01 -24.10
CA GLY A 79 -4.27 11.91 -24.06
C GLY A 79 -3.84 12.36 -22.66
N GLU A 80 -4.61 12.04 -21.61
CA GLU A 80 -4.26 12.34 -20.22
C GLU A 80 -3.38 11.24 -19.60
N HIS A 81 -2.72 11.53 -18.48
CA HIS A 81 -1.85 10.56 -17.80
C HIS A 81 -2.63 9.32 -17.34
N GLY A 82 -2.23 8.13 -17.78
CA GLY A 82 -2.95 6.88 -17.54
C GLY A 82 -2.65 6.25 -16.18
N ASP A 83 -2.88 6.97 -15.09
CA ASP A 83 -2.72 6.48 -13.72
C ASP A 83 -4.07 6.17 -13.03
N VAL A 84 -4.04 5.62 -11.81
CA VAL A 84 -5.27 5.31 -11.06
C VAL A 84 -6.20 6.53 -10.91
N ASP A 85 -5.66 7.72 -10.65
CA ASP A 85 -6.47 8.90 -10.34
C ASP A 85 -7.27 9.35 -11.56
N HIS A 86 -6.68 9.24 -12.75
CA HIS A 86 -7.38 9.45 -14.01
C HIS A 86 -8.60 8.53 -14.13
N TYR A 87 -8.46 7.23 -13.89
CA TYR A 87 -9.58 6.28 -14.02
C TYR A 87 -10.62 6.37 -12.90
N LEU A 88 -10.33 7.03 -11.78
CA LEU A 88 -11.30 7.26 -10.70
C LEU A 88 -12.11 8.54 -10.86
N THR A 89 -11.57 9.51 -11.58
CA THR A 89 -12.16 10.86 -11.71
C THR A 89 -12.78 11.12 -13.08
N SER A 90 -12.48 10.29 -14.08
CA SER A 90 -13.04 10.37 -15.43
C SER A 90 -14.43 9.76 -15.57
#